data_AF-A0A962SQ01-F1
#
_entry.id   AF-A0A962SQ01-F1
#
_cell.length_a   1.000
_cell.length_b   1.000
_cell.length_c   1.000
_cell.angle_alpha   90.00
_cell.angle_beta   90.00
_cell.angle_gamma   90.00
#
_symmetry.space_group_name_H-M   'P 1'
#
loop_
_entity.id
_entity.type
_entity.pdbx_description
1 polymer ?
#
loop_
_entity_poly.entity_id
_entity_poly.type
_entity_poly.pdbx_seq_one_letter_code
_entity_poly.pdbx_strand_id
1 'polypeptide(L)'
;GPLLYLGTSGSFFQQRLDQVERDAEVRLGHWTKITNMMDTDIVSQILGMGFGRFPAIYLERHQSGATPGRYEFQQLGDNTYLTLYPGETLYLAQKVRVYDHQEYQLSLDMKSRQKDLMISVPLCEKHLLNSKRCHWHSHRFPGGSDGWHHWVLQFNTGPLGEGSWLGRPPTELYLYNPNEIGTVDLDNISLIDAGGNELLHNGGFDLGGDFWFFKTHEHLPWHIKNLWLAAFFDQGWSGVILLSLLLAMVSLYFFGPAWYAGNSAAAVVVVALVGFIATGLFASPFDAPRITQLFFMVIGFGLFEVMNETGQRRAVNAASAE
;
A
#
# COMPACT_ATOMS: atom_id res chain seq x y z
N GLY A 1 -6.79 -37.02 -5.45
CA GLY A 1 -6.03 -35.77 -5.31
C GLY A 1 -6.07 -35.30 -3.86
N PRO A 2 -5.05 -35.61 -3.03
CA PRO A 2 -5.10 -35.36 -1.59
C PRO A 2 -4.75 -33.92 -1.17
N LEU A 3 -4.15 -33.12 -2.06
CA LEU A 3 -3.68 -31.77 -1.76
C LEU A 3 -4.82 -30.73 -1.66
N LEU A 4 -5.96 -30.96 -2.31
CA LEU A 4 -7.12 -30.06 -2.23
C LEU A 4 -7.89 -30.18 -0.90
N TYR A 5 -7.78 -31.31 -0.20
CA TYR A 5 -8.50 -31.56 1.06
C TYR A 5 -7.82 -30.95 2.29
N LEU A 6 -6.51 -30.69 2.24
CA LEU A 6 -5.75 -30.16 3.38
C LEU A 6 -5.90 -28.63 3.55
N GLY A 7 -6.34 -27.90 2.52
CA GLY A 7 -6.52 -26.45 2.57
C GLY A 7 -7.90 -26.00 3.08
N THR A 8 -8.93 -26.85 2.96
CA THR A 8 -10.33 -26.47 3.23
C THR A 8 -10.78 -26.74 4.66
N SER A 9 -10.02 -27.51 5.45
CA SER A 9 -10.35 -27.87 6.84
C SER A 9 -9.71 -26.95 7.89
N GLY A 10 -8.98 -25.91 7.47
CA GLY A 10 -8.39 -24.94 8.39
C GLY A 10 -9.44 -23.94 8.90
N SER A 11 -9.44 -23.65 10.20
CA SER A 11 -10.36 -22.68 10.83
C SER A 11 -10.34 -21.30 10.18
N PHE A 12 -9.18 -20.87 9.66
CA PHE A 12 -9.05 -19.64 8.88
C PHE A 12 -9.81 -19.69 7.55
N PHE A 13 -9.74 -20.80 6.81
CA PHE A 13 -10.46 -20.94 5.53
C PHE A 13 -11.97 -20.98 5.75
N GLN A 14 -12.43 -21.67 6.79
CA GLN A 14 -13.84 -21.68 7.20
C GLN A 14 -14.33 -20.26 7.58
N GLN A 15 -13.56 -19.53 8.40
CA GLN A 15 -13.87 -18.13 8.71
C GLN A 15 -13.94 -17.25 7.45
N ARG A 16 -13.07 -17.49 6.47
CA ARG A 16 -13.08 -16.75 5.19
C ARG A 16 -14.30 -17.09 4.34
N LEU A 17 -14.73 -18.35 4.31
CA LEU A 17 -15.97 -18.77 3.64
C LEU A 17 -17.22 -18.14 4.29
N ASP A 18 -17.26 -18.14 5.63
CA ASP A 18 -18.35 -17.55 6.41
C ASP A 18 -18.41 -16.00 6.32
N GLN A 19 -17.36 -15.38 5.78
CA GLN A 19 -17.27 -13.93 5.57
C GLN A 19 -17.47 -13.52 4.11
N VAL A 20 -17.62 -14.44 3.16
CA VAL A 20 -17.71 -14.13 1.71
C VAL A 20 -18.84 -13.13 1.40
N GLU A 21 -20.03 -13.33 1.98
CA GLU A 21 -21.19 -12.47 1.71
C GLU A 21 -20.98 -11.04 2.24
N ARG A 22 -20.48 -10.90 3.48
CA ARG A 22 -20.12 -9.60 4.05
C ARG A 22 -18.99 -8.92 3.28
N ASP A 23 -17.98 -9.67 2.86
CA ASP A 23 -16.89 -9.16 2.03
C ASP A 23 -17.41 -8.68 0.66
N ALA A 24 -18.40 -9.38 0.07
CA ALA A 24 -19.01 -8.99 -1.20
C ALA A 24 -19.83 -7.71 -1.08
N GLU A 25 -20.65 -7.56 -0.03
CA GLU A 25 -21.42 -6.34 0.22
C GLU A 25 -20.50 -5.12 0.42
N VAL A 26 -19.46 -5.26 1.25
CA VAL A 26 -18.47 -4.19 1.48
C VAL A 26 -17.77 -3.79 0.17
N ARG A 27 -17.42 -4.77 -0.68
CA ARG A 27 -16.79 -4.50 -1.98
C ARG A 27 -17.73 -3.79 -2.95
N LEU A 28 -18.97 -4.27 -3.09
CA LEU A 28 -19.97 -3.65 -3.97
C LEU A 28 -20.30 -2.22 -3.51
N GLY A 29 -20.42 -2.01 -2.19
CA GLY A 29 -20.58 -0.69 -1.61
C GLY A 29 -19.39 0.23 -1.92
N HIS A 30 -18.16 -0.27 -1.76
CA HIS A 30 -16.94 0.47 -2.13
C HIS A 30 -16.93 0.83 -3.62
N TRP A 31 -17.19 -0.14 -4.50
CA TRP A 31 -17.21 0.08 -5.96
C TRP A 31 -18.28 1.07 -6.40
N THR A 32 -19.46 1.03 -5.77
CA THR A 32 -20.54 2.00 -6.03
C THR A 32 -20.13 3.41 -5.62
N LYS A 33 -19.45 3.56 -4.48
CA LYS A 33 -18.90 4.86 -4.06
C LYS A 33 -17.90 5.38 -5.08
N ILE A 34 -17.02 4.53 -5.61
CA ILE A 34 -16.02 4.92 -6.61
C ILE A 34 -16.70 5.44 -7.88
N THR A 35 -17.68 4.72 -8.43
CA THR A 35 -18.40 5.17 -9.62
C THR A 35 -19.17 6.47 -9.38
N ASN A 36 -19.71 6.68 -8.18
CA ASN A 36 -20.41 7.91 -7.81
C ASN A 36 -19.47 9.11 -7.60
N MET A 37 -18.16 8.89 -7.42
CA MET A 37 -17.17 9.97 -7.30
C MET A 37 -16.67 10.47 -8.66
N MET A 38 -16.82 9.69 -9.72
CA MET A 38 -16.38 10.04 -11.07
C MET A 38 -17.22 11.19 -11.65
N ASP A 39 -16.60 11.98 -12.53
CA ASP A 39 -17.31 12.97 -13.32
C ASP A 39 -18.25 12.27 -14.32
N THR A 40 -19.41 12.89 -14.58
CA THR A 40 -20.47 12.32 -15.43
C THR A 40 -20.41 12.81 -16.88
N ASP A 41 -19.44 13.65 -17.23
CA ASP A 41 -19.27 14.16 -18.59
C ASP A 41 -18.74 13.09 -19.54
N ILE A 42 -18.98 13.29 -20.84
CA ILE A 42 -18.63 12.33 -21.89
C ILE A 42 -17.12 12.07 -21.95
N VAL A 43 -16.29 13.09 -21.69
CA VAL A 43 -14.83 12.95 -21.76
C VAL A 43 -14.38 12.01 -20.65
N SER A 44 -14.83 12.22 -19.41
CA SER A 44 -14.49 11.36 -18.27
C SER A 44 -15.03 9.94 -18.43
N GLN A 45 -16.18 9.74 -19.06
CA GLN A 45 -16.70 8.40 -19.36
C GLN A 45 -15.85 7.64 -20.39
N ILE A 46 -15.27 8.34 -21.38
CA ILE A 46 -14.47 7.72 -22.45
C ILE A 46 -13.00 7.56 -22.02
N LEU A 47 -12.41 8.59 -21.43
CA LEU A 47 -10.99 8.71 -21.11
C LEU A 47 -10.66 8.53 -19.63
N GLY A 48 -11.67 8.46 -18.75
CA GLY A 48 -11.48 8.29 -17.31
C GLY A 48 -11.12 9.58 -16.58
N MET A 49 -10.84 9.41 -15.29
CA MET A 49 -10.43 10.46 -14.35
C MET A 49 -8.91 10.73 -14.36
N GLY A 50 -8.15 9.93 -15.12
CA GLY A 50 -6.70 10.00 -15.23
C GLY A 50 -5.95 9.09 -14.25
N PHE A 51 -4.84 8.53 -14.73
CA PHE A 51 -4.00 7.61 -13.95
C PHE A 51 -3.53 8.21 -12.62
N GLY A 52 -3.67 7.42 -11.55
CA GLY A 52 -3.16 7.79 -10.21
C GLY A 52 -3.92 8.92 -9.53
N ARG A 53 -5.04 9.38 -10.10
CA ARG A 53 -5.87 10.45 -9.53
C ARG A 53 -6.81 9.94 -8.44
N PHE A 54 -6.99 8.62 -8.31
CA PHE A 54 -7.92 8.02 -7.36
C PHE A 54 -7.74 8.51 -5.91
N PRO A 55 -6.54 8.47 -5.28
CA PRO A 55 -6.41 8.91 -3.89
C PRO A 55 -6.71 10.39 -3.69
N ALA A 56 -6.34 11.24 -4.65
CA ALA A 56 -6.63 12.67 -4.60
C ALA A 56 -8.14 12.96 -4.72
N ILE A 57 -8.81 12.29 -5.66
CA ILE A 57 -10.26 12.41 -5.85
C ILE A 57 -11.02 11.83 -4.65
N TYR A 58 -10.54 10.71 -4.09
CA TYR A 58 -11.12 10.12 -2.88
C TYR A 58 -11.04 11.09 -1.71
N LEU A 59 -9.87 11.72 -1.49
CA LEU A 59 -9.72 12.74 -0.44
C LEU A 59 -10.71 13.90 -0.63
N GLU A 60 -10.87 14.39 -1.86
CA GLU A 60 -11.75 15.52 -2.18
C GLU A 60 -13.25 15.17 -2.10
N ARG A 61 -13.64 13.97 -2.56
CA ARG A 61 -15.04 13.61 -2.84
C ARG A 61 -15.57 12.44 -2.02
N HIS A 62 -14.87 12.02 -0.97
CA HIS A 62 -15.32 10.92 -0.12
C HIS A 62 -16.74 11.18 0.42
N GLN A 63 -17.59 10.18 0.30
CA GLN A 63 -19.00 10.23 0.71
C GLN A 63 -19.23 9.61 2.11
N SER A 64 -18.16 9.12 2.76
CA SER A 64 -18.20 8.53 4.10
C SER A 64 -17.87 9.57 5.17
N GLY A 65 -18.42 9.41 6.38
CA GLY A 65 -18.13 10.30 7.51
C GLY A 65 -16.70 10.22 8.07
N ALA A 66 -15.89 9.25 7.61
CA ALA A 66 -14.49 9.13 7.98
C ALA A 66 -13.62 9.81 6.90
N THR A 67 -12.96 10.90 7.28
CA THR A 67 -12.00 11.61 6.44
C THR A 67 -10.67 10.88 6.46
N PRO A 68 -10.03 10.60 5.30
CA PRO A 68 -8.70 10.02 5.29
C PRO A 68 -7.73 10.87 6.11
N GLY A 69 -6.91 10.24 6.94
CA GLY A 69 -5.83 10.94 7.62
C GLY A 69 -4.95 11.66 6.61
N ARG A 70 -4.48 12.86 6.97
CA ARG A 70 -3.64 13.71 6.13
C ARG A 70 -2.44 14.21 6.93
N TYR A 71 -1.36 14.46 6.23
CA TYR A 71 -0.21 15.18 6.75
C TYR A 71 0.21 16.27 5.78
N GLU A 72 0.92 17.26 6.28
CA GLU A 72 1.47 18.35 5.49
C GLU A 72 2.77 18.83 6.13
N PHE A 73 3.79 19.11 5.33
CA PHE A 73 4.97 19.83 5.78
C PHE A 73 4.73 21.31 5.56
N GLN A 74 4.60 22.06 6.64
CA GLN A 74 4.37 23.51 6.59
C GLN A 74 5.68 24.25 6.82
N GLN A 75 5.86 25.36 6.11
CA GLN A 75 7.04 26.22 6.24
C GLN A 75 6.65 27.54 6.91
N LEU A 76 7.39 27.93 7.95
CA LEU A 76 7.25 29.20 8.65
C LEU A 76 8.62 29.87 8.76
N GLY A 77 8.86 30.84 7.87
CA GLY A 77 10.21 31.42 7.71
C GLY A 77 11.17 30.35 7.19
N ASP A 78 12.29 30.16 7.88
CA ASP A 78 13.29 29.14 7.56
C ASP A 78 12.99 27.77 8.21
N ASN A 79 11.97 27.68 9.07
CA ASN A 79 11.62 26.44 9.77
C ASN A 79 10.57 25.64 9.00
N THR A 80 10.74 24.31 8.93
CA THR A 80 9.74 23.39 8.37
C THR A 80 9.25 22.46 9.47
N TYR A 81 7.95 22.25 9.59
CA TYR A 81 7.38 21.35 10.61
C TYR A 81 6.29 20.46 10.02
N LEU A 82 6.04 19.33 10.67
CA LEU A 82 5.03 18.36 10.25
C LEU A 82 3.68 18.68 10.90
N THR A 83 2.65 18.85 10.10
CA THR A 83 1.26 18.94 10.57
C THR A 83 0.56 17.60 10.34
N LEU A 84 0.01 17.02 11.41
CA LEU A 84 -0.85 15.84 11.34
C LEU A 84 -2.30 16.23 11.53
N TYR A 85 -3.14 15.91 10.54
CA TYR A 85 -4.58 16.15 10.58
C TYR A 85 -5.32 14.98 11.25
N PRO A 86 -6.46 15.24 11.89
CA PRO A 86 -7.33 14.19 12.39
C PRO A 86 -7.93 13.40 11.22
N GLY A 87 -8.40 12.18 11.49
CA GLY A 87 -9.06 11.33 10.50
C GLY A 87 -8.77 9.85 10.69
N GLU A 88 -8.99 9.08 9.63
CA GLU A 88 -8.60 7.67 9.55
C GLU A 88 -7.10 7.47 9.75
N THR A 89 -6.71 6.26 10.13
CA THR A 89 -5.33 5.98 10.55
C THR A 89 -4.29 6.35 9.48
N LEU A 90 -3.42 7.31 9.81
CA LEU A 90 -2.27 7.71 9.01
C LEU A 90 -1.07 7.84 9.92
N TYR A 91 0.05 7.27 9.49
CA TYR A 91 1.31 7.29 10.22
C TYR A 91 2.42 7.82 9.32
N LEU A 92 3.30 8.63 9.89
CA LEU A 92 4.63 8.92 9.34
C LEU A 92 5.62 8.07 10.11
N ALA A 93 6.36 7.21 9.41
CA ALA A 93 7.20 6.20 10.04
C ALA A 93 8.65 6.30 9.59
N GLN A 94 9.57 6.11 10.53
CA GLN A 94 10.99 5.98 10.24
C GLN A 94 11.52 4.67 10.83
N LYS A 95 12.35 3.97 10.04
CA LYS A 95 13.05 2.79 10.53
C LYS A 95 14.13 3.23 11.52
N VAL A 96 14.10 2.65 12.70
CA VAL A 96 15.08 2.91 13.76
C VAL A 96 15.67 1.59 14.20
N ARG A 97 16.94 1.56 14.58
CA ARG A 97 17.57 0.36 15.12
C ARG A 97 17.59 0.43 16.62
N VAL A 98 16.68 -0.30 17.25
CA VAL A 98 16.62 -0.44 18.70
C VAL A 98 16.99 -1.86 19.11
N TYR A 99 17.40 -1.99 20.36
CA TYR A 99 17.85 -3.24 20.97
C TYR A 99 16.99 -3.51 22.19
N ASP A 100 16.79 -4.80 22.49
CA ASP A 100 16.04 -5.26 23.64
C ASP A 100 16.72 -4.83 24.95
N HIS A 101 15.87 -4.53 25.93
CA HIS A 101 16.22 -4.18 27.29
C HIS A 101 17.18 -2.99 27.44
N GLN A 102 17.18 -2.08 26.46
CA GLN A 102 17.97 -0.85 26.48
C GLN A 102 17.11 0.36 26.84
N GLU A 103 17.76 1.36 27.43
CA GLU A 103 17.15 2.65 27.73
C GLU A 103 17.27 3.60 26.53
N TYR A 104 16.20 4.34 26.27
CA TYR A 104 16.13 5.36 25.22
C TYR A 104 15.45 6.62 25.74
N GLN A 105 15.80 7.75 25.14
CA GLN A 105 15.12 9.03 25.34
C GLN A 105 14.45 9.45 24.04
N LEU A 106 13.13 9.55 24.05
CA LEU A 106 12.34 10.19 23.01
C LEU A 106 12.04 11.62 23.42
N SER A 107 12.29 12.58 22.55
CA SER A 107 11.84 13.96 22.72
C SER A 107 11.24 14.52 21.44
N LEU A 108 10.28 15.43 21.58
CA LEU A 108 9.70 16.17 20.46
C LEU A 108 9.02 17.44 20.93
N ASP A 109 8.89 18.39 20.00
CA ASP A 109 8.09 19.59 20.18
C ASP A 109 6.74 19.42 19.50
N MET A 110 5.67 19.81 20.19
CA MET A 110 4.31 19.75 19.65
C MET A 110 3.54 21.04 19.87
N LYS A 111 2.65 21.38 18.93
CA LYS A 111 1.82 22.58 18.99
C LYS A 111 0.43 22.28 18.44
N SER A 112 -0.59 22.88 19.05
CA SER A 112 -1.96 22.81 18.53
C SER A 112 -2.79 23.99 19.03
N ARG A 113 -3.64 24.52 18.14
CA ARG A 113 -4.64 25.55 18.49
C ARG A 113 -5.86 24.97 19.20
N GLN A 114 -6.11 23.68 19.03
CA GLN A 114 -7.19 22.98 19.74
C GLN A 114 -6.69 22.64 21.15
N LYS A 115 -7.59 22.59 22.13
CA LYS A 115 -7.25 22.26 23.53
C LYS A 115 -7.34 20.76 23.78
N ASP A 116 -6.51 20.26 24.68
CA ASP A 116 -6.54 18.90 25.23
C ASP A 116 -6.33 17.81 24.16
N LEU A 117 -5.20 17.89 23.46
CA LEU A 117 -4.87 17.00 22.34
C LEU A 117 -3.94 15.89 22.80
N MET A 118 -4.02 14.76 22.11
CA MET A 118 -3.10 13.65 22.28
C MET A 118 -2.17 13.51 21.07
N ILE A 119 -0.90 13.21 21.31
CA ILE A 119 0.01 12.68 20.29
C ILE A 119 0.36 11.24 20.65
N SER A 120 0.50 10.37 19.64
CA SER A 120 0.98 9.01 19.87
C SER A 120 2.19 8.71 19.00
N VAL A 121 3.24 8.21 19.65
CA VAL A 121 4.53 7.88 19.04
C VAL A 121 4.87 6.41 19.33
N PRO A 122 4.20 5.44 18.68
CA PRO A 122 4.51 4.06 18.93
C PRO A 122 5.86 3.66 18.33
N LEU A 123 6.56 2.76 19.02
CA LEU A 123 7.73 2.05 18.53
C LEU A 123 7.32 0.59 18.37
N CYS A 124 7.41 0.04 17.17
CA CYS A 124 6.93 -1.32 16.89
C CYS A 124 7.95 -2.13 16.09
N GLU A 125 7.89 -3.44 16.25
CA GLU A 125 8.46 -4.38 15.31
C GLU A 125 7.54 -4.57 14.10
N LYS A 126 8.14 -4.76 12.93
CA LYS A 126 7.43 -4.96 11.68
C LYS A 126 7.64 -6.34 11.09
N HIS A 127 6.51 -6.99 10.81
CA HIS A 127 6.43 -8.22 10.04
C HIS A 127 5.59 -7.97 8.79
N LEU A 128 6.26 -7.68 7.67
CA LEU A 128 5.62 -7.20 6.43
C LEU A 128 4.73 -5.98 6.71
N LEU A 129 3.41 -6.12 6.57
CA LEU A 129 2.42 -5.08 6.79
C LEU A 129 2.05 -4.93 8.28
N ASN A 130 2.18 -6.00 9.07
CA ASN A 130 1.68 -6.07 10.44
C ASN A 130 2.70 -5.55 11.45
N SER A 131 2.21 -4.79 12.43
CA SER A 131 2.98 -4.45 13.62
C SER A 131 2.88 -5.57 14.67
N LYS A 132 3.99 -5.86 15.34
CA LYS A 132 4.07 -6.73 16.52
C LYS A 132 4.84 -6.01 17.62
N ARG A 133 4.66 -6.47 18.87
CA ARG A 133 5.38 -5.98 20.06
C ARG A 133 5.58 -4.46 20.04
N CYS A 134 4.48 -3.71 20.10
CA CYS A 134 4.49 -2.25 20.07
C CYS A 134 4.57 -1.67 21.47
N HIS A 135 5.50 -0.74 21.68
CA HIS A 135 5.50 0.18 22.81
C HIS A 135 4.78 1.46 22.37
N TRP A 136 3.61 1.73 22.95
CA TRP A 136 2.80 2.90 22.62
C TRP A 136 3.12 4.03 23.58
N HIS A 137 3.71 5.12 23.05
CA HIS A 137 4.01 6.32 23.83
C HIS A 137 3.02 7.42 23.46
N SER A 138 1.96 7.55 24.26
CA SER A 138 0.95 8.60 24.07
C SER A 138 1.10 9.69 25.12
N HIS A 139 1.04 10.95 24.67
CA HIS A 139 1.11 12.11 25.54
C HIS A 139 -0.05 13.05 25.26
N ARG A 140 -0.71 13.50 26.33
CA ARG A 140 -1.77 14.50 26.28
C ARG A 140 -1.19 15.84 26.69
N PHE A 141 -1.37 16.86 25.86
CA PHE A 141 -0.85 18.20 26.10
C PHE A 141 -1.98 19.25 26.05
N PRO A 142 -1.84 20.38 26.77
CA PRO A 142 -2.92 21.36 26.91
C PRO A 142 -3.40 21.96 25.58
N GLY A 143 -2.49 22.19 24.62
CA GLY A 143 -2.79 22.89 23.38
C GLY A 143 -3.45 24.26 23.61
N GLY A 144 -4.27 24.71 22.67
CA GLY A 144 -5.04 25.95 22.80
C GLY A 144 -4.22 27.23 22.61
N SER A 145 -2.98 27.13 22.13
CA SER A 145 -2.09 28.26 21.89
C SER A 145 -1.21 28.01 20.67
N ASP A 146 -0.61 29.06 20.12
CA ASP A 146 0.41 28.92 19.07
C ASP A 146 1.82 28.60 19.65
N GLY A 147 1.91 28.28 20.94
CA GLY A 147 3.16 27.93 21.62
C GLY A 147 3.55 26.47 21.44
N TRP A 148 4.85 26.23 21.26
CA TRP A 148 5.43 24.89 21.24
C TRP A 148 5.56 24.32 22.66
N HIS A 149 5.21 23.05 22.80
CA HIS A 149 5.34 22.27 24.02
C HIS A 149 6.41 21.20 23.82
N HIS A 150 7.47 21.27 24.61
CA HIS A 150 8.52 20.27 24.61
C HIS A 150 8.14 19.07 25.49
N TRP A 151 8.21 17.87 24.94
CA TRP A 151 7.98 16.62 25.66
C TRP A 151 9.20 15.72 25.59
N VAL A 152 9.58 15.16 26.73
CA VAL A 152 10.67 14.18 26.86
C VAL A 152 10.14 12.97 27.60
N LEU A 153 10.48 11.79 27.09
CA LEU A 153 10.17 10.50 27.68
C LEU A 153 11.42 9.62 27.69
N GLN A 154 11.76 9.09 28.86
CA GLN A 154 12.71 8.00 28.99
C GLN A 154 11.95 6.68 29.10
N PHE A 155 12.39 5.65 28.38
CA PHE A 155 11.75 4.35 28.40
C PHE A 155 12.74 3.21 28.11
N ASN A 156 12.44 2.03 28.67
CA ASN A 156 13.11 0.78 28.35
C ASN A 156 12.35 0.04 27.22
N THR A 157 13.07 -0.51 26.25
CA THR A 157 12.48 -1.27 25.14
C THR A 157 11.91 -2.64 25.53
N GLY A 158 12.23 -3.18 26.70
CA GLY A 158 11.82 -4.53 27.08
C GLY A 158 12.24 -5.54 26.00
N PRO A 159 11.37 -6.49 25.59
CA PRO A 159 11.72 -7.47 24.55
C PRO A 159 11.70 -6.91 23.11
N LEU A 160 11.45 -5.60 22.92
CA LEU A 160 11.36 -5.00 21.60
C LEU A 160 12.74 -4.94 20.94
N GLY A 161 12.87 -5.50 19.74
CA GLY A 161 14.15 -5.59 19.03
C GLY A 161 14.97 -6.82 19.42
N GLU A 162 14.35 -7.77 20.15
CA GLU A 162 14.96 -9.06 20.49
C GLU A 162 15.30 -9.85 19.22
N GLY A 163 16.51 -10.43 19.21
CA GLY A 163 16.98 -11.30 18.15
C GLY A 163 18.42 -11.01 17.73
N SER A 164 19.05 -12.02 17.14
CA SER A 164 20.38 -11.91 16.54
C SER A 164 20.35 -11.07 15.26
N TRP A 165 21.52 -10.70 14.76
CA TRP A 165 21.64 -9.83 13.58
C TRP A 165 20.89 -10.33 12.33
N LEU A 166 20.72 -11.67 12.18
CA LEU A 166 20.07 -12.29 11.03
C LEU A 166 18.54 -12.45 11.21
N GLY A 167 18.08 -12.52 12.47
CA GLY A 167 16.70 -12.86 12.81
C GLY A 167 15.90 -11.73 13.45
N ARG A 168 16.54 -10.58 13.72
CA ARG A 168 15.88 -9.44 14.35
C ARG A 168 14.83 -8.83 13.42
N PRO A 169 13.58 -8.67 13.89
CA PRO A 169 12.57 -7.97 13.12
C PRO A 169 12.95 -6.49 12.96
N PRO A 170 12.71 -5.87 11.79
CA PRO A 170 12.91 -4.44 11.63
C PRO A 170 11.98 -3.66 12.58
N THR A 171 12.50 -2.59 13.16
CA THR A 171 11.77 -1.71 14.08
C THR A 171 11.55 -0.35 13.46
N GLU A 172 10.41 0.25 13.78
CA GLU A 172 9.99 1.55 13.26
C GLU A 172 9.33 2.38 14.36
N LEU A 173 9.64 3.68 14.35
CA LEU A 173 8.97 4.71 15.13
C LEU A 173 7.89 5.34 14.24
N TYR A 174 6.70 5.58 14.79
CA TYR A 174 5.60 6.23 14.06
C TYR A 174 5.20 7.53 14.73
N LEU A 175 4.72 8.49 13.94
CA LEU A 175 4.02 9.68 14.39
C LEU A 175 2.55 9.54 13.99
N TYR A 176 1.65 9.70 14.94
CA TYR A 176 0.21 9.49 14.75
C TYR A 176 -0.62 10.50 15.54
N ASN A 177 -1.59 11.13 14.86
CA ASN A 177 -2.63 11.94 15.50
C ASN A 177 -3.89 11.07 15.76
N PRO A 178 -4.15 10.67 17.02
CA PRO A 178 -5.31 9.85 17.39
C PRO A 178 -6.60 10.65 17.61
N ASN A 179 -6.59 11.97 17.45
CA ASN A 179 -7.74 12.81 17.80
C ASN A 179 -8.78 12.83 16.67
N GLU A 180 -10.06 12.98 17.02
CA GLU A 180 -11.15 13.15 16.05
C GLU A 180 -11.18 14.56 15.45
N ILE A 181 -10.72 15.56 16.21
CA ILE A 181 -10.65 16.96 15.81
C ILE A 181 -9.33 17.57 16.27
N GLY A 182 -8.89 18.61 15.56
CA GLY A 182 -7.67 19.35 15.87
C GLY A 182 -6.43 18.76 15.21
N THR A 183 -5.62 19.65 14.66
CA THR A 183 -4.32 19.30 14.08
C THR A 183 -3.25 19.28 15.16
N VAL A 184 -2.23 18.46 14.98
CA VAL A 184 -1.04 18.44 15.82
C VAL A 184 0.16 18.76 14.93
N ASP A 185 0.80 19.89 15.21
CA ASP A 185 2.06 20.28 14.60
C ASP A 185 3.19 19.67 15.42
N LEU A 186 4.19 19.10 14.75
CA LEU A 186 5.32 18.37 15.32
C LEU A 186 6.62 18.90 14.75
N ASP A 187 7.63 18.99 15.61
CA ASP A 187 8.98 19.41 15.24
C ASP A 187 10.02 18.80 16.20
N ASN A 188 11.30 18.86 15.81
CA ASN A 188 12.45 18.44 16.61
C ASN A 188 12.31 17.04 17.25
N ILE A 189 11.85 16.05 16.48
CA ILE A 189 11.75 14.68 16.97
C ILE A 189 13.14 14.06 17.08
N SER A 190 13.47 13.54 18.26
CA SER A 190 14.76 12.94 18.57
C SER A 190 14.56 11.63 19.33
N LEU A 191 15.30 10.60 18.95
CA LEU A 191 15.34 9.31 19.65
C LEU A 191 16.79 8.95 19.93
N ILE A 192 17.21 9.13 21.17
CA ILE A 192 18.61 8.96 21.59
C ILE A 192 18.76 7.66 22.37
N ASP A 193 19.80 6.89 22.05
CA ASP A 193 20.17 5.68 22.80
C ASP A 193 20.93 5.99 24.11
N ALA A 194 21.15 4.97 24.94
CA ALA A 194 21.92 5.13 26.19
C ALA A 194 23.37 5.65 25.99
N GLY A 195 23.92 5.54 24.79
CA GLY A 195 25.24 6.05 24.42
C GLY A 195 25.23 7.51 23.95
N GLY A 196 24.06 8.14 23.83
CA GLY A 196 23.91 9.50 23.32
C GLY A 196 23.83 9.58 21.79
N ASN A 197 23.67 8.46 21.09
CA ASN A 197 23.56 8.47 19.63
C ASN A 197 22.12 8.75 19.21
N GLU A 198 21.94 9.71 18.30
CA GLU A 198 20.67 9.96 17.62
C GLU A 198 20.37 8.83 16.62
N LEU A 199 19.16 8.28 16.69
CA LEU A 199 18.70 7.19 15.84
C LEU A 199 17.80 7.65 14.69
N LEU A 200 17.24 8.86 14.76
CA LEU A 200 16.42 9.44 13.71
C LEU A 200 17.24 10.33 12.78
N HIS A 201 16.86 10.32 11.52
CA HIS A 201 17.29 11.28 10.52
C HIS A 201 16.16 12.27 10.25
N ASN A 202 16.52 13.53 9.98
CA ASN A 202 15.56 14.58 9.61
C ASN A 202 14.41 14.74 10.63
N GLY A 203 14.76 14.79 11.92
CA GLY A 203 13.81 14.96 13.03
C GLY A 203 13.19 16.36 13.12
N GLY A 204 13.90 17.37 12.63
CA GLY A 204 13.40 18.76 12.50
C GLY A 204 12.75 19.08 11.15
N PHE A 205 12.60 18.08 10.26
CA PHE A 205 11.94 18.24 8.95
C PHE A 205 12.53 19.31 8.01
N ASP A 206 13.79 19.72 8.20
CA ASP A 206 14.49 20.66 7.31
C ASP A 206 14.53 20.18 5.85
N LEU A 207 14.52 18.86 5.65
CA LEU A 207 14.46 18.19 4.34
C LEU A 207 13.03 17.74 3.99
N GLY A 208 12.01 18.35 4.58
CA GLY A 208 10.62 17.94 4.45
C GLY A 208 10.41 16.52 4.94
N GLY A 209 9.88 15.65 4.07
CA GLY A 209 9.54 14.26 4.39
C GLY A 209 10.66 13.25 4.23
N ASP A 210 11.89 13.65 3.92
CA ASP A 210 13.01 12.72 3.75
C ASP A 210 13.18 11.82 4.99
N PHE A 211 13.43 10.52 4.77
CA PHE A 211 13.48 9.44 5.77
C PHE A 211 12.17 9.05 6.46
N TRP A 212 11.11 9.86 6.31
CA TRP A 212 9.79 9.58 6.88
C TRP A 212 8.82 9.04 5.81
N PHE A 213 8.27 7.85 6.06
CA PHE A 213 7.41 7.16 5.11
C PHE A 213 5.97 7.11 5.60
N PHE A 214 5.05 7.52 4.73
CA PHE A 214 3.61 7.37 4.94
C PHE A 214 3.21 5.89 5.04
N LYS A 215 2.38 5.58 6.04
CA LYS A 215 1.75 4.28 6.25
C LYS A 215 0.32 4.44 6.74
N THR A 216 -0.52 3.45 6.47
CA THR A 216 -1.92 3.43 6.90
C THR A 216 -2.40 1.98 7.07
N HIS A 217 -3.36 1.77 7.97
CA HIS A 217 -4.14 0.53 7.98
C HIS A 217 -5.43 0.69 7.14
N GLU A 218 -5.86 1.92 6.90
CA GLU A 218 -7.01 2.25 6.05
C GLU A 218 -6.60 2.39 4.58
N HIS A 219 -6.69 1.25 3.91
CA HIS A 219 -6.27 1.04 2.52
C HIS A 219 -7.34 1.34 1.44
N LEU A 220 -8.61 1.57 1.81
CA LEU A 220 -9.68 1.84 0.82
C LEU A 220 -9.54 3.18 0.08
N PRO A 221 -9.05 4.27 0.70
CA PRO A 221 -8.75 5.51 -0.01
C PRO A 221 -7.66 5.38 -1.09
N TRP A 222 -6.91 4.28 -1.06
CA TRP A 222 -5.71 4.08 -1.88
C TRP A 222 -5.90 3.03 -2.97
N HIS A 223 -6.91 2.16 -2.84
CA HIS A 223 -7.12 1.03 -3.74
C HIS A 223 -8.58 0.85 -4.17
N ILE A 224 -8.77 0.75 -5.49
CA ILE A 224 -10.08 0.47 -6.11
C ILE A 224 -10.50 -1.00 -5.89
N LYS A 225 -9.52 -1.92 -5.82
CA LYS A 225 -9.73 -3.35 -5.55
C LYS A 225 -10.61 -4.08 -6.58
N ASN A 226 -10.55 -3.64 -7.83
CA ASN A 226 -11.06 -4.36 -8.99
C ASN A 226 -10.36 -3.84 -10.24
N LEU A 227 -9.83 -4.73 -11.07
CA LEU A 227 -9.01 -4.40 -12.21
C LEU A 227 -9.79 -3.65 -13.31
N TRP A 228 -11.01 -4.08 -13.64
CA TRP A 228 -11.82 -3.43 -14.67
C TRP A 228 -12.36 -2.09 -14.18
N LEU A 229 -12.76 -2.01 -12.90
CA LEU A 229 -13.18 -0.74 -12.31
C LEU A 229 -12.01 0.23 -12.23
N ALA A 230 -10.79 -0.24 -11.94
CA ALA A 230 -9.60 0.61 -11.97
C ALA A 230 -9.30 1.11 -13.39
N ALA A 231 -9.38 0.22 -14.39
CA ALA A 231 -9.24 0.61 -15.79
C ALA A 231 -10.33 1.61 -16.22
N PHE A 232 -11.56 1.43 -15.76
CA PHE A 232 -12.66 2.36 -16.02
C PHE A 232 -12.46 3.70 -15.32
N PHE A 233 -12.02 3.70 -14.05
CA PHE A 233 -11.75 4.91 -13.31
C PHE A 233 -10.61 5.71 -13.93
N ASP A 234 -9.48 5.08 -14.23
CA ASP A 234 -8.28 5.78 -14.70
C ASP A 234 -8.38 6.18 -16.18
N GLN A 235 -8.99 5.34 -17.02
CA GLN A 235 -8.96 5.43 -18.49
C GLN A 235 -10.34 5.37 -19.16
N GLY A 236 -11.43 5.31 -18.40
CA GLY A 236 -12.80 5.25 -18.92
C GLY A 236 -13.07 3.95 -19.67
N TRP A 237 -14.11 3.96 -20.51
CA TRP A 237 -14.43 2.82 -21.35
C TRP A 237 -13.31 2.44 -22.32
N SER A 238 -12.48 3.40 -22.73
CA SER A 238 -11.34 3.12 -23.61
C SER A 238 -10.34 2.15 -22.94
N GLY A 239 -10.00 2.39 -21.67
CA GLY A 239 -9.13 1.51 -20.90
C GLY A 239 -9.71 0.13 -20.68
N VAL A 240 -11.01 0.04 -20.36
CA VAL A 240 -11.71 -1.24 -20.18
C VAL A 240 -11.67 -2.07 -21.47
N ILE A 241 -11.95 -1.45 -22.61
CA ILE A 241 -11.93 -2.11 -23.92
C ILE A 241 -10.51 -2.57 -24.26
N LEU A 242 -9.51 -1.70 -24.15
CA LEU A 242 -8.12 -2.03 -24.48
C LEU A 242 -7.57 -3.15 -23.58
N LEU A 243 -7.85 -3.09 -22.28
CA LEU A 243 -7.45 -4.14 -21.34
C LEU A 243 -8.12 -5.47 -21.69
N SER A 244 -9.43 -5.45 -21.95
CA SER A 244 -10.19 -6.66 -22.29
C SER A 244 -9.71 -7.26 -23.61
N LEU A 245 -9.41 -6.42 -24.61
CA LEU A 245 -8.84 -6.84 -25.89
C LEU A 245 -7.45 -7.45 -25.70
N LEU A 246 -6.57 -6.80 -24.92
CA LEU A 246 -5.24 -7.33 -24.62
C LEU A 246 -5.35 -8.72 -23.98
N LEU A 247 -6.16 -8.85 -22.92
CA LEU A 247 -6.34 -10.12 -22.23
C LEU A 247 -6.94 -11.20 -23.14
N ALA A 248 -7.92 -10.83 -23.98
CA ALA A 248 -8.52 -11.76 -24.95
C ALA A 248 -7.51 -12.20 -26.02
N MET A 249 -6.76 -11.28 -26.61
CA MET A 249 -5.77 -11.58 -27.64
C MET A 249 -4.66 -12.49 -27.10
N VAL A 250 -4.12 -12.15 -25.92
CA VAL A 250 -3.09 -12.96 -25.26
C VAL A 250 -3.65 -14.35 -24.93
N SER A 251 -4.86 -14.43 -24.37
CA SER A 251 -5.49 -15.72 -24.06
C SER A 251 -5.73 -16.57 -25.30
N LEU A 252 -6.26 -16.00 -26.39
CA LEU A 252 -6.51 -16.71 -27.64
C LEU A 252 -5.21 -17.18 -28.31
N TYR A 253 -4.16 -16.37 -28.26
CA TYR A 253 -2.86 -16.72 -28.83
C TYR A 253 -2.21 -17.91 -28.09
N PHE A 254 -2.15 -17.83 -26.76
CA PHE A 254 -1.47 -18.85 -25.97
C PHE A 254 -2.32 -20.11 -25.75
N PHE A 255 -3.63 -19.98 -25.54
CA PHE A 255 -4.55 -21.13 -25.38
C PHE A 255 -4.86 -21.84 -26.71
N GLY A 256 -4.71 -21.13 -27.83
CA GLY A 256 -4.96 -21.66 -29.16
C GLY A 256 -3.77 -22.49 -29.69
N PRO A 257 -3.24 -22.16 -30.88
CA PRO A 257 -2.24 -22.99 -31.55
C PRO A 257 -0.99 -23.30 -30.71
N ALA A 258 -0.54 -22.37 -29.86
CA ALA A 258 0.67 -22.53 -29.07
C ALA A 258 0.54 -23.63 -28.00
N TRP A 259 -0.58 -23.68 -27.28
CA TRP A 259 -0.87 -24.74 -26.31
C TRP A 259 -0.98 -26.11 -26.99
N TYR A 260 -1.78 -26.20 -28.07
CA TYR A 260 -1.94 -27.46 -28.81
C TYR A 260 -0.64 -27.95 -29.49
N ALA A 261 0.30 -27.05 -29.77
CA ALA A 261 1.62 -27.38 -30.28
C ALA A 261 2.58 -27.96 -29.21
N GLY A 262 2.14 -28.07 -27.95
CA GLY A 262 2.89 -28.63 -26.83
C GLY A 262 3.93 -27.67 -26.24
N ASN A 263 3.79 -26.36 -26.47
CA ASN A 263 4.74 -25.37 -25.96
C ASN A 263 4.54 -25.14 -24.45
N SER A 264 5.57 -25.41 -23.65
CA SER A 264 5.51 -25.28 -22.19
C SER A 264 5.44 -23.82 -21.71
N ALA A 265 6.06 -22.88 -22.44
CA ALA A 265 5.98 -21.45 -22.13
C ALA A 265 4.55 -20.92 -22.30
N ALA A 266 3.83 -21.36 -23.35
CA ALA A 266 2.42 -21.05 -23.53
C ALA A 266 1.57 -21.52 -22.36
N ALA A 267 1.88 -22.71 -21.82
CA ALA A 267 1.17 -23.24 -20.66
C ALA A 267 1.38 -22.40 -19.39
N VAL A 268 2.63 -21.99 -19.13
CA VAL A 268 2.95 -21.10 -18.01
C VAL A 268 2.22 -19.77 -18.11
N VAL A 269 2.19 -19.16 -19.30
CA VAL A 269 1.50 -17.88 -19.52
C VAL A 269 0.00 -18.02 -19.30
N VAL A 270 -0.65 -19.08 -19.82
CA VAL A 270 -2.09 -19.31 -19.62
C VAL A 270 -2.42 -19.42 -18.13
N VAL A 271 -1.68 -20.24 -17.38
CA VAL A 271 -1.92 -20.41 -15.94
C VAL A 271 -1.69 -19.10 -15.18
N ALA A 272 -0.64 -18.35 -15.53
CA ALA A 272 -0.37 -17.04 -14.95
C ALA A 272 -1.51 -16.03 -15.23
N LEU A 273 -2.04 -16.01 -16.46
CA LEU A 273 -3.17 -15.14 -16.82
C LEU A 273 -4.45 -15.49 -16.09
N VAL A 274 -4.76 -16.78 -15.94
CA VAL A 274 -5.94 -17.22 -15.16
C VAL A 274 -5.81 -16.74 -13.72
N GLY A 275 -4.64 -16.91 -13.09
CA GLY A 275 -4.37 -16.41 -11.75
C GLY A 275 -4.46 -14.88 -11.65
N PHE A 276 -3.93 -14.17 -12.63
CA PHE A 276 -3.98 -12.70 -12.70
C PHE A 276 -5.41 -12.17 -12.86
N ILE A 277 -6.19 -12.74 -13.78
CA ILE A 277 -7.60 -12.37 -14.02
C ILE A 277 -8.45 -12.68 -12.78
N ALA A 278 -8.29 -13.87 -12.20
CA ALA A 278 -9.01 -14.24 -10.97
C ALA A 278 -8.69 -13.29 -9.81
N THR A 279 -7.43 -12.87 -9.68
CA THR A 279 -7.02 -11.87 -8.69
C THR A 279 -7.60 -10.49 -9.02
N GLY A 280 -7.62 -10.11 -10.30
CA GLY A 280 -8.15 -8.84 -10.80
C GLY A 280 -9.63 -8.62 -10.55
N LEU A 281 -10.42 -9.68 -10.33
CA LEU A 281 -11.82 -9.55 -9.92
C LEU A 281 -11.97 -8.87 -8.54
N PHE A 282 -10.95 -9.00 -7.70
CA PHE A 282 -10.98 -8.61 -6.29
C PHE A 282 -9.84 -7.68 -5.87
N ALA A 283 -8.94 -7.36 -6.78
CA ALA A 283 -7.79 -6.51 -6.57
C ALA A 283 -7.54 -5.65 -7.81
N SER A 284 -6.84 -4.55 -7.64
CA SER A 284 -6.32 -3.68 -8.70
C SER A 284 -4.80 -3.88 -8.78
N PRO A 285 -4.31 -5.01 -9.35
CA PRO A 285 -2.89 -5.36 -9.33
C PRO A 285 -2.00 -4.35 -10.03
N PHE A 286 -2.55 -3.55 -10.94
CA PHE A 286 -1.81 -2.51 -11.65
C PHE A 286 -1.53 -1.24 -10.83
N ASP A 287 -2.12 -1.11 -9.64
CA ASP A 287 -1.75 -0.05 -8.67
C ASP A 287 -0.29 -0.18 -8.23
N ALA A 288 0.31 -1.38 -8.36
CA ALA A 288 1.68 -1.65 -8.03
C ALA A 288 2.54 -1.77 -9.31
N PRO A 289 3.42 -0.78 -9.61
CA PRO A 289 4.22 -0.78 -10.85
C PRO A 289 5.04 -2.05 -11.06
N ARG A 290 5.53 -2.67 -9.98
CA ARG A 290 6.29 -3.93 -10.01
C ARG A 290 5.46 -5.11 -10.52
N ILE A 291 4.18 -5.16 -10.14
CA ILE A 291 3.27 -6.22 -10.59
C ILE A 291 2.87 -5.99 -12.05
N THR A 292 2.63 -4.72 -12.43
CA THR A 292 2.43 -4.32 -13.83
C THR A 292 3.60 -4.72 -14.71
N GLN A 293 4.82 -4.42 -14.26
CA GLN A 293 6.05 -4.81 -14.95
C GLN A 293 6.15 -6.34 -15.11
N LEU A 294 5.92 -7.08 -14.03
CA LEU A 294 5.96 -8.55 -14.06
C LEU A 294 4.93 -9.13 -15.04
N PHE A 295 3.71 -8.60 -15.06
CA PHE A 295 2.66 -9.00 -15.99
C PHE A 295 3.12 -8.85 -17.45
N PHE A 296 3.65 -7.69 -17.82
CA PHE A 296 4.14 -7.47 -19.18
C PHE A 296 5.38 -8.29 -19.52
N MET A 297 6.28 -8.53 -18.56
CA MET A 297 7.44 -9.39 -18.75
C MET A 297 7.04 -10.83 -19.02
N VAL A 298 6.09 -11.40 -18.26
CA VAL A 298 5.62 -12.78 -18.46
C VAL A 298 5.00 -12.95 -19.85
N ILE A 299 4.17 -12.01 -20.28
CA ILE A 299 3.60 -12.02 -21.64
C ILE A 299 4.70 -11.90 -22.69
N GLY A 300 5.63 -10.95 -22.53
CA GLY A 300 6.72 -10.71 -23.48
C GLY A 300 7.64 -11.91 -23.65
N PHE A 301 8.08 -12.53 -22.55
CA PHE A 301 8.90 -13.74 -22.60
C PHE A 301 8.17 -14.93 -23.22
N GLY A 302 6.88 -15.10 -22.90
CA GLY A 302 6.07 -16.14 -23.52
C GLY A 302 5.94 -15.95 -25.03
N LEU A 303 5.74 -14.72 -25.50
CA LEU A 303 5.63 -14.42 -26.93
C LEU A 303 6.96 -14.73 -27.63
N PHE A 304 8.07 -14.31 -27.05
CA PHE A 304 9.41 -14.55 -27.58
C PHE A 304 9.68 -16.05 -27.77
N GLU A 305 9.39 -16.88 -26.77
CA GLU A 305 9.64 -18.33 -26.85
C GLU A 305 8.74 -19.03 -27.87
N VAL A 306 7.44 -18.71 -27.88
CA VAL A 306 6.50 -19.30 -28.86
C VAL A 306 6.89 -18.93 -30.29
N MET A 307 7.31 -17.69 -30.52
CA MET A 307 7.77 -17.23 -31.83
C MET A 307 9.07 -17.93 -32.26
N ASN A 308 10.02 -18.10 -31.35
CA ASN A 308 11.29 -18.77 -31.62
C ASN A 308 11.08 -20.24 -31.99
N GLU A 309 10.32 -21.00 -31.20
CA GLU A 309 10.00 -22.40 -31.50
C GLU A 309 9.23 -22.56 -32.82
N THR A 310 8.28 -21.67 -33.10
CA THR A 310 7.52 -21.69 -34.36
C THR A 310 8.44 -21.42 -35.56
N GLY A 311 9.38 -20.49 -35.42
CA GLY A 311 10.39 -20.19 -36.43
C GLY A 311 11.30 -21.39 -36.72
N GLN A 312 11.79 -22.06 -35.66
CA GLN A 312 12.61 -23.27 -35.79
C GLN A 312 11.86 -24.42 -36.47
N ARG A 313 10.60 -24.68 -36.07
CA ARG A 313 9.78 -25.73 -36.70
C ARG A 313 9.53 -25.46 -38.18
N ARG A 314 9.28 -24.20 -38.58
CA ARG A 314 9.13 -23.82 -39.98
C ARG A 314 10.40 -24.03 -40.79
N ALA A 315 11.56 -23.67 -40.23
CA ALA A 315 12.85 -23.86 -40.89
C ALA A 315 13.17 -25.35 -41.11
N VAL A 316 12.92 -26.21 -40.11
CA VAL A 316 13.13 -27.67 -40.22
C VAL A 316 12.20 -28.28 -41.27
N ASN A 317 10.91 -27.92 -41.26
CA ASN A 317 9.95 -28.43 -42.23
C ASN A 317 10.28 -28.02 -43.68
N ALA A 318 10.79 -26.79 -43.88
CA ALA A 318 11.24 -26.33 -45.19
C ALA A 318 12.47 -27.12 -45.68
N ALA A 319 13.44 -27.38 -44.81
CA ALA A 319 14.63 -28.16 -45.13
C ALA A 319 14.34 -29.65 -45.40
N SER A 320 13.25 -30.20 -44.87
CA SER A 320 12.81 -31.57 -45.14
C SER A 320 11.96 -31.74 -46.40
N ALA A 321 11.57 -30.64 -47.04
CA ALA A 321 10.75 -30.63 -48.25
C ALA A 321 11.57 -30.45 -49.54
N GLU A 322 12.87 -30.18 -49.41
CA GLU A 322 13.89 -30.18 -50.49
C GLU A 322 14.58 -31.55 -50.59
#